data_AF-A0A251VAM6-F1
#
_entry.id   AF-A0A251VAM6-F1
#
_cell.length_a   1.000
_cell.length_b   1.000
_cell.length_c   1.000
_cell.angle_alpha   90.00
_cell.angle_beta   90.00
_cell.angle_gamma   90.00
#
_symmetry.space_group_name_H-M   'P 1'
#
loop_
_entity.id
_entity.type
_entity.pdbx_description
1 polymer ?
#
loop_
_entity_poly.entity_id
_entity_poly.type
_entity_poly.pdbx_seq_one_letter_code
_entity_poly.pdbx_strand_id
1 'polypeptide(L)'
;MRQCLVYDWPDADARLIGLEYIVTEEQFLTLPDTKKPMWHSHEYEVKSGVLFLPGVPGPVERKDLEKVAKTYGKTIHFWQVDSGDELPLGLPQVMMALTRDGQLYPSLTIVSFIPTIGVFVIRF
;
A
#
# COMPACT_ATOMS: atom_id res chain seq x y z
N MET A 1 -3.75 -2.12 15.47
CA MET A 1 -4.39 -1.98 14.15
C MET A 1 -4.55 -0.51 13.83
N ARG A 2 -4.07 -0.10 12.66
CA ARG A 2 -4.25 1.23 12.07
C ARG A 2 -5.08 1.09 10.79
N GLN A 3 -5.85 2.12 10.47
CA GLN A 3 -6.62 2.23 9.24
C GLN A 3 -6.10 3.43 8.46
N CYS A 4 -5.82 3.23 7.18
CA CYS A 4 -5.30 4.27 6.31
C CYS A 4 -6.19 4.40 5.07
N LEU A 5 -6.34 5.64 4.60
CA LEU A 5 -7.01 5.93 3.33
C LEU A 5 -5.99 5.91 2.20
N VAL A 6 -6.33 5.28 1.08
CA VAL A 6 -5.48 5.22 -0.11
C VAL A 6 -6.05 6.10 -1.20
N TYR A 7 -5.23 7.02 -1.69
CA TYR A 7 -5.56 7.94 -2.78
C TYR A 7 -4.68 7.68 -4.00
N ASP A 8 -5.19 7.97 -5.19
CA ASP A 8 -4.46 7.85 -6.46
C ASP A 8 -3.47 9.00 -6.72
N TRP A 9 -3.50 10.05 -5.89
CA TRP A 9 -2.65 11.23 -6.06
C TRP A 9 -2.43 11.97 -4.71
N PRO A 10 -1.34 12.75 -4.54
CA PRO A 10 -1.11 13.55 -3.33
C PRO A 10 -2.00 14.79 -3.16
N ASP A 11 -2.55 15.34 -4.24
CA ASP A 11 -3.25 16.63 -4.21
C ASP A 11 -4.65 16.54 -3.57
N ALA A 12 -5.27 17.71 -3.34
CA ALA A 12 -6.53 17.81 -2.59
C ALA A 12 -7.75 17.24 -3.33
N ASP A 13 -7.68 17.13 -4.65
CA ASP A 13 -8.70 16.58 -5.54
C ASP A 13 -8.50 15.10 -5.85
N ALA A 14 -7.52 14.45 -5.20
CA ALA A 14 -7.27 13.03 -5.36
C ALA A 14 -8.49 12.17 -5.03
N ARG A 15 -8.68 11.11 -5.81
CA ARG A 15 -9.79 10.18 -5.64
C ARG A 15 -9.45 9.22 -4.52
N LEU A 16 -10.39 9.01 -3.59
CA LEU A 16 -10.29 7.90 -2.66
C LEU A 16 -10.48 6.60 -3.44
N ILE A 17 -9.47 5.74 -3.42
CA ILE A 17 -9.49 4.49 -4.19
C ILE A 17 -9.50 3.25 -3.31
N GLY A 18 -9.18 3.37 -2.02
CA GLY A 18 -9.07 2.20 -1.18
C GLY A 18 -8.81 2.47 0.29
N LEU A 19 -8.67 1.36 1.01
CA LEU A 19 -8.32 1.31 2.42
C LEU A 19 -7.19 0.32 2.64
N GLU A 20 -6.34 0.65 3.61
CA GLU A 20 -5.35 -0.28 4.13
C GLU A 20 -5.51 -0.47 5.63
N TYR A 21 -5.50 -1.72 6.05
CA TYR A 21 -5.39 -2.10 7.45
C TYR A 21 -3.95 -2.51 7.74
N ILE A 22 -3.33 -1.86 8.72
CA ILE A 22 -1.98 -2.18 9.16
C ILE A 22 -2.04 -2.80 10.56
N VAL A 23 -1.47 -3.99 10.70
CA VAL A 23 -1.39 -4.73 11.97
C VAL A 23 0.04 -5.07 12.32
N THR A 24 0.31 -5.28 13.61
CA THR A 24 1.62 -5.76 14.06
C THR A 24 1.83 -7.21 13.62
N GLU A 25 3.08 -7.65 13.55
CA GLU A 25 3.41 -9.05 13.33
C GLU A 25 2.72 -9.98 14.33
N GLU A 26 2.71 -9.63 15.61
CA GLU A 26 2.00 -10.38 16.65
C GLU A 26 0.52 -10.60 16.29
N GLN A 27 -0.18 -9.55 15.86
CA GLN A 27 -1.58 -9.64 15.43
C GLN A 27 -1.73 -10.51 14.19
N PHE A 28 -0.85 -10.34 13.19
CA PHE A 28 -0.87 -11.13 11.96
C PHE A 28 -0.69 -12.63 12.24
N LEU A 29 0.23 -13.00 13.14
CA LEU A 29 0.50 -14.39 13.48
C LEU A 29 -0.70 -15.08 14.13
N THR A 30 -1.58 -14.34 14.82
CA THR A 30 -2.83 -14.87 15.38
C THR A 30 -3.94 -15.11 14.36
N LEU A 31 -3.79 -14.64 13.12
CA LEU A 31 -4.81 -14.83 12.09
C LEU A 31 -4.89 -16.31 11.66
N PRO A 32 -6.08 -16.80 11.29
CA PRO A 32 -6.21 -18.09 10.63
C PRO A 32 -5.38 -18.13 9.35
N ASP A 33 -4.75 -19.26 9.06
CA ASP A 33 -3.89 -19.41 7.87
C ASP A 33 -4.65 -19.18 6.56
N THR A 34 -5.97 -19.42 6.54
CA THR A 34 -6.83 -19.13 5.38
C THR A 34 -7.00 -17.63 5.12
N LYS A 35 -6.69 -16.77 6.09
CA LYS A 35 -6.82 -15.31 5.98
C LYS A 35 -5.50 -14.63 5.65
N LYS A 36 -4.37 -15.21 6.06
CA LYS A 36 -3.01 -14.67 5.82
C LYS A 36 -2.70 -14.36 4.34
N PRO A 37 -3.18 -15.12 3.33
CA PRO A 37 -2.92 -14.80 1.93
C PRO A 37 -3.47 -13.45 1.45
N MET A 38 -4.40 -12.83 2.19
CA MET A 38 -4.90 -11.48 1.88
C MET A 38 -4.06 -10.37 2.51
N TRP A 39 -2.93 -10.70 3.14
CA TRP A 39 -2.04 -9.76 3.80
C TRP A 39 -0.65 -9.87 3.21
N HIS A 40 0.08 -8.76 3.23
CA HIS A 40 1.45 -8.69 2.78
C HIS A 40 2.34 -8.03 3.84
N SER A 41 3.64 -8.34 3.81
CA SER A 41 4.63 -7.67 4.66
C SER A 41 5.08 -6.37 4.01
N HIS A 42 5.25 -5.31 4.81
CA HIS A 42 5.83 -4.05 4.33
C HIS A 42 7.36 -4.07 4.28
N GLU A 43 8.00 -5.15 4.70
CA GLU A 43 9.47 -5.21 4.86
C GLU A 43 10.21 -4.88 3.57
N TYR A 44 9.82 -5.50 2.45
CA TYR A 44 10.51 -5.30 1.18
C TYR A 44 10.31 -3.87 0.65
N GLU A 45 9.12 -3.31 0.77
CA GLU A 45 8.81 -1.96 0.27
C GLU A 45 9.56 -0.88 1.03
N VAL A 46 9.74 -1.06 2.34
CA VAL A 46 10.61 -0.19 3.15
C VAL A 46 12.08 -0.36 2.77
N LYS A 47 12.57 -1.59 2.66
CA LYS A 47 14.01 -1.84 2.37
C LYS A 47 14.43 -1.44 0.97
N SER A 48 13.54 -1.57 -0.01
CA SER A 48 13.77 -1.15 -1.40
C SER A 48 13.69 0.37 -1.58
N GLY A 49 13.21 1.11 -0.58
CA GLY A 49 13.02 2.56 -0.66
C GLY A 49 11.82 2.97 -1.51
N VAL A 50 10.97 2.02 -1.91
CA VAL A 50 9.75 2.30 -2.68
C VAL A 50 8.67 2.89 -1.78
N LEU A 51 8.63 2.54 -0.49
CA LEU A 51 7.78 3.19 0.51
C LEU A 51 8.55 4.30 1.22
N PHE A 52 8.05 5.53 1.12
CA PHE A 52 8.63 6.71 1.80
C PHE A 52 7.53 7.68 2.25
N LEU A 53 7.90 8.61 3.14
CA LEU A 53 7.02 9.61 3.73
C LEU A 53 7.37 11.00 3.16
N PRO A 54 6.65 11.48 2.13
CA PRO A 54 6.97 12.78 1.53
C PRO A 54 6.85 13.90 2.55
N GLY A 55 7.84 14.79 2.58
CA GLY A 55 7.87 15.95 3.48
C GLY A 55 8.35 15.66 4.91
N VAL A 56 8.71 14.42 5.24
CA VAL A 56 9.30 14.08 6.55
C VAL A 56 10.83 14.08 6.46
N PRO A 57 11.56 14.72 7.40
CA PRO A 57 13.02 14.68 7.40
C PRO A 57 13.56 13.26 7.55
N GLY A 58 14.57 12.90 6.76
CA GLY A 58 15.09 11.53 6.64
C GLY A 58 15.37 10.78 7.96
N PRO A 59 15.96 11.40 9.01
CA PRO A 59 16.14 10.70 10.30
C PRO A 59 14.84 10.34 11.02
N VAL A 60 13.80 11.19 10.90
CA VAL A 60 12.47 10.96 11.48
C VAL A 60 11.75 9.89 10.66
N GLU A 61 11.77 10.04 9.34
CA GLU A 61 11.21 9.08 8.39
C GLU A 61 11.76 7.68 8.62
N ARG A 62 13.09 7.54 8.72
CA ARG A 62 13.74 6.23 8.94
C ARG A 62 13.22 5.52 10.18
N LYS A 63 13.06 6.24 11.29
CA LYS A 63 12.56 5.67 12.55
C LYS A 63 11.11 5.18 12.43
N ASP A 64 10.30 5.84 11.63
CA ASP A 64 8.91 5.43 11.41
C ASP A 64 8.81 4.30 10.39
N LEU A 65 9.59 4.36 9.30
CA LEU A 65 9.71 3.26 8.33
C LEU A 65 10.25 1.97 8.97
N GLU A 66 11.19 2.05 9.92
CA GLU A 66 11.68 0.88 10.68
C GLU A 66 10.56 0.17 11.46
N LYS A 67 9.56 0.92 11.94
CA LYS A 67 8.38 0.32 12.60
C LYS A 67 7.45 -0.29 11.56
N VAL A 68 7.21 0.43 10.45
CA VAL A 68 6.34 -0.04 9.36
C VAL A 68 6.88 -1.31 8.74
N ALA A 69 8.21 -1.46 8.59
CA ALA A 69 8.84 -2.67 8.05
C ALA A 69 8.48 -3.96 8.81
N LYS A 70 8.04 -3.86 10.07
CA LYS A 70 7.65 -4.99 10.92
C LYS A 70 6.12 -5.18 11.02
N THR A 71 5.38 -4.61 10.08
CA THR A 71 3.92 -4.67 10.06
C THR A 71 3.41 -5.36 8.80
N TYR A 72 2.16 -5.80 8.87
CA TYR A 72 1.46 -6.45 7.77
C TYR A 72 0.29 -5.58 7.33
N GLY A 73 0.18 -5.40 6.02
CA GLY A 73 -0.86 -4.64 5.35
C GLY A 73 -1.92 -5.54 4.73
N LYS A 74 -3.19 -5.14 4.83
CA LYS A 74 -4.26 -5.63 3.98
C LYS A 74 -4.88 -4.45 3.27
N THR A 75 -4.60 -4.34 1.98
CA THR A 75 -5.03 -3.23 1.14
C THR A 75 -6.15 -3.68 0.22
N ILE A 76 -7.23 -2.91 0.19
CA ILE A 76 -8.40 -3.15 -0.67
C ILE A 76 -8.62 -1.91 -1.50
N HIS A 77 -8.53 -2.04 -2.82
CA HIS A 77 -8.94 -1.00 -3.76
C HIS A 77 -10.38 -1.23 -4.19
N PHE A 78 -11.18 -0.17 -4.19
CA PHE A 78 -12.58 -0.19 -4.56
C PHE A 78 -12.79 -0.14 -6.08
N TRP A 79 -11.85 0.44 -6.82
CA TRP A 79 -11.93 0.60 -8.27
C TRP A 79 -10.57 0.86 -8.92
N GLN A 80 -10.51 0.66 -10.24
CA GLN A 80 -9.31 0.85 -11.05
C GLN A 80 -9.38 2.18 -11.78
N VAL A 81 -8.68 3.18 -11.26
CA VAL A 81 -8.72 4.56 -11.78
C VAL A 81 -7.99 4.77 -13.11
N ASP A 82 -7.13 3.84 -13.48
CA ASP A 82 -6.32 3.84 -14.70
C ASP A 82 -7.00 3.14 -15.89
N SER A 83 -8.17 2.52 -15.65
CA SER A 83 -9.03 1.93 -16.67
C SER A 83 -9.64 2.95 -17.64
N GLY A 84 -9.64 4.23 -17.25
CA GLY A 84 -10.30 5.32 -17.99
C GLY A 84 -11.77 5.52 -17.61
N ASP A 85 -12.32 4.74 -16.68
CA ASP A 85 -13.69 4.91 -16.20
C ASP A 85 -13.85 6.16 -15.32
N GLU A 86 -14.94 6.91 -15.54
CA GLU A 86 -15.28 8.09 -14.73
C GLU A 86 -15.89 7.72 -13.37
N LEU A 87 -16.37 6.48 -13.21
CA LEU A 87 -17.04 5.98 -12.01
C LEU A 87 -16.33 4.74 -11.46
N PRO A 88 -16.46 4.44 -10.14
CA PRO A 88 -15.93 3.23 -9.52
C PRO A 88 -16.69 1.99 -9.95
N LEU A 89 -16.39 1.53 -11.17
CA LEU A 89 -16.94 0.32 -11.74
C LEU A 89 -16.09 -0.90 -11.34
N GLY A 90 -16.74 -2.06 -11.28
CA GLY A 90 -16.09 -3.33 -10.96
C GLY A 90 -16.14 -3.72 -9.48
N LEU A 91 -15.43 -4.80 -9.16
CA LEU A 91 -15.37 -5.35 -7.81
C LEU A 91 -14.11 -4.89 -7.09
N PRO A 92 -14.19 -4.62 -5.76
CA PRO A 92 -12.99 -4.35 -4.98
C PRO A 92 -11.95 -5.47 -5.07
N GLN A 93 -10.69 -5.08 -5.14
CA GLN A 93 -9.55 -6.00 -5.27
C GLN A 93 -8.62 -5.90 -4.07
N VAL A 94 -8.07 -7.04 -3.65
CA VAL A 94 -7.01 -7.08 -2.64
C VAL A 94 -5.68 -6.82 -3.33
N MET A 95 -4.90 -5.90 -2.77
CA MET A 95 -3.59 -5.51 -3.30
C MET A 95 -2.47 -6.14 -2.48
N MET A 96 -1.39 -6.52 -3.15
CA MET A 96 -0.22 -7.16 -2.53
C MET A 96 1.03 -6.32 -2.72
N ALA A 97 1.91 -6.31 -1.71
CA ALA A 97 3.18 -5.62 -1.79
C ALA A 97 4.15 -6.23 -2.81
N LEU A 98 5.13 -5.41 -3.20
CA LEU A 98 6.31 -5.90 -3.90
C LEU A 98 7.10 -6.85 -2.99
N THR A 99 7.67 -7.89 -3.58
CA THR A 99 8.44 -8.92 -2.88
C THR A 99 9.85 -9.11 -3.44
N ARG A 100 10.14 -8.54 -4.62
CA ARG A 100 11.44 -8.58 -5.28
C ARG A 100 11.59 -7.50 -6.36
N ASP A 101 12.84 -7.29 -6.77
CA ASP A 101 13.18 -6.35 -7.85
C ASP A 101 12.56 -6.80 -9.18
N GLY A 102 12.32 -5.83 -10.08
CA GLY A 102 11.77 -6.09 -11.41
C GLY A 102 10.25 -6.32 -11.46
N GLN A 103 9.55 -6.16 -10.33
CA GLN A 103 8.08 -6.15 -10.28
C GLN A 103 7.47 -4.76 -10.53
N LEU A 104 8.30 -3.72 -10.57
CA LEU A 104 7.88 -2.34 -10.74
C LEU A 104 8.20 -1.87 -12.16
N TYR A 105 7.20 -1.35 -12.87
CA TYR A 105 7.41 -0.73 -14.18
C TYR A 105 8.04 0.66 -13.98
N PRO A 106 9.11 1.03 -14.71
CA PRO A 106 9.78 2.32 -14.51
C PRO A 106 8.88 3.55 -14.65
N SER A 107 7.74 3.42 -15.32
CA SER A 107 6.72 4.46 -15.49
C SER A 107 5.69 4.55 -14.34
N LEU A 108 5.71 3.60 -13.39
CA LEU A 108 4.75 3.47 -12.29
C LEU A 108 5.50 3.44 -10.96
N THR A 109 5.62 4.57 -10.28
CA THR A 109 6.31 4.64 -8.98
C THR A 109 5.27 4.52 -7.84
N ILE A 110 5.37 3.51 -6.94
CA ILE A 110 4.67 3.33 -5.62
C ILE A 110 3.19 2.86 -5.67
N VAL A 111 2.61 1.90 -4.91
CA VAL A 111 2.90 0.72 -4.02
C VAL A 111 1.60 -0.12 -3.96
N SER A 112 1.72 -1.44 -3.99
CA SER A 112 0.67 -2.47 -4.01
C SER A 112 0.17 -2.82 -5.43
N PHE A 113 0.61 -3.99 -5.91
CA PHE A 113 0.57 -4.42 -7.30
C PHE A 113 -0.76 -5.06 -7.69
N ILE A 114 -1.46 -4.39 -8.60
CA ILE A 114 -2.11 -4.98 -9.79
C ILE A 114 -1.37 -4.32 -10.98
N PRO A 115 -1.13 -5.02 -12.11
CA PRO A 115 -0.28 -4.59 -13.25
C PRO A 115 -0.57 -3.24 -13.94
N THR A 116 -1.30 -2.34 -13.32
CA THR A 116 -1.95 -1.20 -13.95
C THR A 116 -1.91 0.10 -13.14
N ILE A 117 -1.68 0.06 -11.82
CA ILE A 117 -1.96 1.24 -10.98
C ILE A 117 -0.68 2.00 -10.57
N GLY A 118 -0.71 3.34 -10.72
CA GLY A 118 0.35 4.28 -10.35
C GLY A 118 0.27 4.83 -8.93
N VAL A 119 1.30 5.59 -8.56
CA VAL A 119 1.56 6.30 -7.28
C VAL A 119 0.38 6.39 -6.32
N PHE A 120 0.47 5.75 -5.16
CA PHE A 120 -0.51 5.92 -4.10
C PHE A 120 0.01 6.75 -2.94
N VAL A 121 -0.90 7.54 -2.38
CA VAL A 121 -0.67 8.25 -1.13
C VAL A 121 -1.52 7.63 -0.05
N ILE A 122 -0.86 7.00 0.91
CA ILE A 122 -1.48 6.48 2.13
C ILE A 122 -1.50 7.63 3.14
N ARG A 123 -2.70 8.12 3.47
CA ARG A 123 -2.88 9.12 4.53
C ARG A 123 -3.22 8.43 5.86
N PHE A 124 -2.46 8.79 6.89
CA PHE A 124 -2.45 8.18 8.23
C PHE A 124 -3.41 8.83 9.23
#